data_AF-A0A401ZL71-F1
#
_entry.id   AF-A0A401ZL71-F1
#
_cell.length_a   1.000
_cell.length_b   1.000
_cell.length_c   1.000
_cell.angle_alpha   90.00
_cell.angle_beta   90.00
_cell.angle_gamma   90.00
#
_symmetry.space_group_name_H-M   'P 1'
#
loop_
_entity.id
_entity.type
_entity.pdbx_description
1 polymer ?
#
loop_
_entity_poly.entity_id
_entity_poly.type
_entity_poly.pdbx_seq_one_letter_code
_entity_poly.pdbx_strand_id
1 'polypeptide(L)'
;MIATDKPNPFQVLQLATSATLAEIVSQAEDLHLLARSREDEMLVRWAAEQLRTNQRTRLEYELFELPDTRYQDEEWETFARPYRRKDTHLPDQFLVTPTVADIDPLALLDLLLGELLAYEKPDLEQAINGSPVVPKYSLPLLEEEVICG
;
A
#
# COMPACT_ATOMS: atom_id res chain seq x y z
N MET A 1 -25.11 0.64 -3.79
CA MET A 1 -24.34 1.27 -4.90
C MET A 1 -23.35 2.19 -4.25
N ILE A 2 -22.08 1.83 -4.32
CA ILE A 2 -20.96 2.67 -3.89
C ILE A 2 -21.04 3.98 -4.69
N ALA A 3 -21.15 5.11 -3.99
CA ALA A 3 -21.16 6.41 -4.64
C ALA A 3 -19.76 6.69 -5.18
N THR A 4 -19.61 6.77 -6.51
CA THR A 4 -18.32 6.95 -7.20
C THR A 4 -17.60 8.25 -6.87
N ASP A 5 -18.33 9.26 -6.37
CA ASP A 5 -17.79 10.58 -6.06
C ASP A 5 -17.31 10.74 -4.61
N LYS A 6 -17.54 9.73 -3.75
CA LYS A 6 -17.14 9.80 -2.34
C LYS A 6 -16.09 8.74 -2.00
N PRO A 7 -15.01 9.12 -1.28
CA PRO A 7 -13.96 8.19 -0.91
C PRO A 7 -14.50 7.10 0.02
N ASN A 8 -13.81 5.94 0.05
CA ASN A 8 -14.19 4.86 0.93
C ASN A 8 -14.09 5.32 2.41
N PRO A 9 -15.17 5.20 3.21
CA PRO A 9 -15.16 5.63 4.60
C PRO A 9 -14.15 4.89 5.49
N PHE A 10 -13.80 3.64 5.19
CA PHE A 10 -12.74 2.91 5.89
C PHE A 10 -11.35 3.51 5.62
N GLN A 11 -11.10 3.93 4.38
CA GLN A 11 -9.85 4.63 4.01
C GLN A 11 -9.76 6.01 4.66
N VAL A 12 -10.89 6.75 4.69
CA VAL A 12 -10.95 8.06 5.37
C VAL A 12 -10.64 7.94 6.85
N LEU A 13 -11.17 6.93 7.52
CA LEU A 13 -10.88 6.69 8.94
C LEU A 13 -9.58 5.92 9.18
N GLN A 14 -8.91 5.46 8.11
CA GLN A 14 -7.71 4.64 8.17
C GLN A 14 -7.89 3.36 9.00
N LEU A 15 -9.06 2.74 8.88
CA LEU A 15 -9.44 1.53 9.62
C LEU A 15 -9.58 0.34 8.68
N ALA A 16 -9.28 -0.85 9.21
CA ALA A 16 -9.62 -2.10 8.54
C ALA A 16 -11.15 -2.28 8.46
N THR A 17 -11.62 -3.06 7.49
CA THR A 17 -13.04 -3.39 7.31
C THR A 17 -13.63 -4.17 8.49
N SER A 18 -12.77 -4.88 9.23
CA SER A 18 -13.09 -5.61 10.46
C SER A 18 -13.26 -4.72 11.71
N ALA A 19 -12.99 -3.41 11.62
CA ALA A 19 -12.98 -2.51 12.77
C ALA A 19 -14.34 -2.45 13.50
N THR A 20 -14.30 -2.52 14.83
CA THR A 20 -15.48 -2.47 15.69
C THR A 20 -16.10 -1.07 15.72
N LEU A 21 -17.35 -0.96 16.18
CA LEU A 21 -17.99 0.34 16.37
C LEU A 21 -17.24 1.24 17.37
N ALA A 22 -16.62 0.65 18.39
CA ALA A 22 -15.83 1.40 19.37
C ALA A 22 -14.57 1.98 18.73
N GLU A 23 -13.86 1.19 17.92
CA GLU A 23 -12.69 1.64 17.17
C GLU A 23 -13.05 2.73 16.17
N ILE A 24 -14.17 2.59 15.45
CA ILE A 24 -14.68 3.61 14.53
C ILE A 24 -14.92 4.95 15.24
N VAL A 25 -15.53 4.92 16.42
CA VAL A 25 -15.81 6.15 17.19
C VAL A 25 -14.51 6.77 17.70
N SER A 26 -13.64 5.98 18.33
CA SER A 26 -12.36 6.45 18.86
C SER A 26 -11.51 7.08 17.76
N GLN A 27 -11.36 6.38 16.63
CA GLN A 27 -10.53 6.85 15.52
C GLN A 27 -11.12 8.10 14.84
N ALA A 28 -12.45 8.20 14.76
CA ALA A 28 -13.09 9.39 14.24
C ALA A 28 -12.87 10.61 15.16
N GLU A 29 -12.88 10.43 16.48
CA GLU A 29 -12.56 11.48 17.44
C GLU A 29 -11.09 11.92 17.32
N ASP A 30 -10.16 10.96 17.24
CA ASP A 30 -8.73 11.23 17.06
C ASP A 30 -8.45 11.99 15.76
N LEU A 31 -9.02 11.57 14.63
CA LEU A 31 -8.86 12.24 13.34
C LEU A 31 -9.56 13.61 13.30
N HIS A 32 -10.69 13.77 14.00
CA HIS A 32 -11.37 15.06 14.11
C HIS A 32 -10.51 16.09 14.83
N LEU A 33 -9.79 15.69 15.89
CA LEU A 33 -8.85 16.56 16.61
C LEU A 33 -7.62 16.93 15.79
N LEU A 34 -7.21 16.07 14.84
CA LEU A 34 -6.06 16.27 13.96
C LEU A 34 -6.41 16.96 12.64
N ALA A 35 -7.70 17.22 12.38
CA ALA A 35 -8.17 17.81 11.14
C ALA A 35 -7.58 19.22 10.96
N ARG A 36 -7.04 19.48 9.76
CA ARG A 36 -6.39 20.77 9.44
C ARG A 36 -7.36 21.78 8.83
N SER A 37 -8.53 21.31 8.42
CA SER A 37 -9.55 22.12 7.77
C SER A 37 -10.96 21.65 8.14
N ARG A 38 -11.93 22.55 7.98
CA ARG A 38 -13.35 22.25 8.16
C ARG A 38 -13.86 21.18 7.19
N GLU A 39 -13.26 21.11 6.00
CA GLU A 39 -13.59 20.09 5.00
C GLU A 39 -13.15 18.70 5.49
N ASP A 40 -11.94 18.60 6.06
CA ASP A 40 -11.43 17.35 6.65
C ASP A 40 -12.30 16.91 7.84
N GLU A 41 -12.68 17.85 8.72
CA GLU A 41 -13.59 17.57 9.84
C GLU A 41 -14.94 17.02 9.36
N MET A 42 -15.49 17.62 8.30
CA MET A 42 -16.76 17.17 7.71
C MET A 42 -16.62 15.80 7.05
N LEU A 43 -15.48 15.52 6.42
CA LEU A 43 -15.19 14.24 5.78
C LEU A 43 -15.07 13.11 6.81
N VAL A 44 -14.33 13.33 7.89
CA VAL A 44 -14.18 12.38 9.01
C VAL A 44 -15.54 12.10 9.65
N ARG A 45 -16.32 13.17 9.93
CA ARG A 45 -17.68 13.02 10.49
C ARG A 45 -18.60 12.22 9.57
N TRP A 46 -18.57 12.52 8.27
CA TRP A 46 -19.36 11.80 7.27
C TRP A 46 -18.98 10.32 7.22
N ALA A 47 -17.68 10.00 7.20
CA ALA A 47 -17.20 8.62 7.13
C ALA A 47 -17.61 7.81 8.37
N ALA A 48 -17.46 8.39 9.57
CA ALA A 48 -17.91 7.77 10.81
C ALA A 48 -19.44 7.53 10.83
N GLU A 49 -20.22 8.49 10.35
CA GLU A 49 -21.67 8.36 10.27
C GLU A 49 -22.09 7.26 9.28
N GLN A 50 -21.45 7.16 8.11
CA GLN A 50 -21.72 6.09 7.15
C GLN A 50 -21.49 4.70 7.75
N LEU A 51 -20.37 4.49 8.44
CA LEU A 51 -20.03 3.19 9.01
C LEU A 51 -20.87 2.82 10.24
N ARG A 52 -21.37 3.82 10.98
CA ARG A 52 -22.23 3.61 12.15
C ARG A 52 -23.69 3.37 11.79
N THR A 53 -24.23 4.12 10.84
CA THR A 53 -25.68 4.16 10.57
C THR A 53 -26.09 3.31 9.38
N ASN A 54 -25.21 3.10 8.41
CA ASN A 54 -25.54 2.42 7.17
C ASN A 54 -24.83 1.07 7.06
N GLN A 55 -25.42 0.06 7.72
CA GLN A 55 -24.88 -1.29 7.76
C GLN A 55 -24.78 -1.92 6.35
N ARG A 56 -25.66 -1.55 5.42
CA ARG A 56 -25.57 -1.99 4.03
C ARG A 56 -24.31 -1.42 3.36
N THR A 57 -24.03 -0.14 3.54
CA THR A 57 -22.81 0.49 3.00
C THR A 57 -21.56 -0.12 3.61
N ARG A 58 -21.58 -0.42 4.92
CA ARG A 58 -20.50 -1.13 5.59
C ARG A 58 -20.23 -2.50 4.96
N LEU A 59 -21.26 -3.30 4.75
CA LEU A 59 -21.16 -4.62 4.10
C LEU A 59 -20.72 -4.54 2.64
N GLU A 60 -21.20 -3.52 1.89
CA GLU A 60 -20.75 -3.30 0.51
C GLU A 60 -19.23 -3.08 0.47
N TYR A 61 -18.68 -2.21 1.32
CA TYR A 61 -17.22 -1.99 1.35
C TYR A 61 -16.43 -3.19 1.91
N GLU A 62 -16.98 -3.94 2.87
CA GLU A 62 -16.34 -5.17 3.39
C GLU A 62 -16.17 -6.24 2.30
N LEU A 63 -17.07 -6.32 1.33
CA LEU A 63 -17.01 -7.29 0.23
C LEU A 63 -16.06 -6.89 -0.89
N PHE A 64 -15.85 -5.59 -1.11
CA PHE A 64 -15.06 -5.09 -2.24
C PHE A 64 -13.66 -4.62 -1.86
N GLU A 65 -13.40 -4.38 -0.58
CA GLU A 65 -12.07 -4.07 -0.07
C GLU A 65 -11.30 -5.34 0.31
N LEU A 66 -9.97 -5.25 0.19
CA LEU A 66 -9.09 -6.34 0.63
C LEU A 66 -9.19 -6.48 2.16
N PRO A 67 -9.46 -7.69 2.69
CA PRO A 67 -9.49 -7.94 4.12
C PRO A 67 -8.11 -7.65 4.73
N ASP A 68 -8.11 -7.16 5.96
CA ASP A 68 -6.90 -6.79 6.71
C ASP A 68 -6.03 -5.69 6.07
N THR A 69 -6.63 -4.83 5.24
CA THR A 69 -5.98 -3.62 4.77
C THR A 69 -5.66 -2.69 5.94
N ARG A 70 -4.38 -2.64 6.31
CA ARG A 70 -3.84 -1.69 7.28
C ARG A 70 -3.53 -0.39 6.58
N TYR A 71 -4.44 0.57 6.74
CA TYR A 71 -4.22 1.95 6.26
C TYR A 71 -3.34 2.77 7.21
N GLN A 72 -3.12 2.26 8.43
CA GLN A 72 -2.15 2.76 9.39
C GLN A 72 -1.05 1.71 9.61
N ASP A 73 0.20 2.12 9.45
CA ASP A 73 1.33 1.40 10.01
C ASP A 73 1.35 1.65 11.52
N GLU A 74 0.80 0.73 12.30
CA GLU A 74 0.89 0.75 13.77
C GLU A 74 2.35 0.80 14.24
N GLU A 75 3.28 0.21 13.49
CA GLU A 75 4.72 0.30 13.72
C GLU A 75 5.23 1.73 13.58
N TRP A 76 4.73 2.46 12.57
CA TRP A 76 5.06 3.86 12.34
C TRP A 76 4.43 4.77 13.41
N GLU A 77 3.18 4.57 13.82
CA GLU A 77 2.55 5.32 14.91
C GLU A 77 3.26 5.06 16.25
N THR A 78 3.63 3.81 16.53
CA THR A 78 4.39 3.44 17.74
C THR A 78 5.80 4.02 17.73
N PHE A 79 6.46 4.02 16.56
CA PHE A 79 7.75 4.66 16.36
C PHE A 79 7.65 6.20 16.47
N ALA A 80 6.62 6.83 15.91
CA ALA A 80 6.46 8.28 15.87
C ALA A 80 5.94 8.88 17.19
N ARG A 81 5.19 8.13 17.99
CA ARG A 81 4.67 8.54 19.31
C ARG A 81 5.70 9.21 20.23
N PRO A 82 6.92 8.67 20.44
CA PRO A 82 7.95 9.32 21.26
C PRO A 82 8.51 10.60 20.63
N TYR A 83 8.50 10.72 19.30
CA TYR A 83 8.99 11.91 18.59
C TYR A 83 7.91 12.98 18.38
N ARG A 84 6.65 12.69 18.73
CA ARG A 84 5.48 13.57 18.52
C ARG A 84 5.36 14.73 19.51
N ARG A 85 6.28 14.87 20.47
CA ARG A 85 6.25 15.95 21.48
C ARG A 85 7.53 16.80 21.50
N LYS A 86 7.62 17.70 20.53
CA LYS A 86 7.83 19.15 20.72
C LYS A 86 7.86 19.75 19.32
N ASP A 87 6.96 20.68 19.05
CA ASP A 87 7.21 21.70 18.04
C ASP A 87 8.40 22.52 18.55
N THR A 88 9.59 21.98 18.33
CA THR A 88 10.81 22.77 18.36
C THR A 88 10.66 23.66 17.15
N HIS A 89 10.44 24.96 17.36
CA HIS A 89 10.65 25.97 16.35
C HIS A 89 12.06 25.73 15.78
N LEU A 90 12.14 24.97 14.68
CA LEU A 90 13.36 24.85 13.93
C LEU A 90 13.63 26.28 13.42
N PRO A 91 14.77 26.89 13.73
CA PRO A 91 15.11 28.16 13.12
C PRO A 91 15.03 27.99 11.60
N ASP A 92 14.46 28.97 10.89
CA ASP A 92 14.20 29.00 9.43
C ASP A 92 15.42 28.70 8.53
N GLN A 93 16.57 28.42 9.12
CA GLN A 93 17.86 28.16 8.48
C GLN A 93 17.96 26.76 7.83
N PHE A 94 16.97 25.88 8.01
CA PHE A 94 16.93 24.55 7.37
C PHE A 94 15.91 24.44 6.22
N LEU A 95 15.23 25.51 5.83
CA LEU A 95 14.33 25.55 4.67
C LEU A 95 15.11 25.76 3.36
N VAL A 96 16.17 24.98 3.14
CA VAL A 96 16.66 24.77 1.78
C VAL A 96 15.91 23.54 1.29
N THR A 97 14.71 23.78 0.73
CA THR A 97 14.05 22.77 -0.07
C THR A 97 14.94 22.50 -1.28
N PRO A 98 15.52 21.30 -1.46
CA PRO A 98 16.26 21.00 -2.67
C PRO A 98 15.32 21.20 -3.84
N THR A 99 15.70 22.13 -4.70
CA THR A 99 14.99 22.42 -5.94
C THR A 99 15.29 21.29 -6.93
N VAL A 100 14.43 21.09 -7.93
CA VAL A 100 14.68 20.08 -8.99
C VAL A 100 16.03 20.28 -9.69
N ALA A 101 16.58 21.50 -9.64
CA ALA A 101 17.91 21.84 -10.15
C ALA A 101 19.08 21.23 -9.34
N ASP A 102 18.83 20.82 -8.10
CA ASP A 102 19.83 20.20 -7.21
C ASP A 102 19.87 18.67 -7.37
N ILE A 103 18.93 18.10 -8.12
CA ILE A 103 18.88 16.68 -8.45
C ILE A 103 19.68 16.46 -9.74
N ASP A 104 20.77 15.70 -9.66
CA ASP A 104 21.46 15.20 -10.86
C ASP A 104 20.69 14.00 -11.42
N PRO A 105 19.97 14.14 -12.55
CA PRO A 105 19.18 13.06 -13.11
C PRO A 105 20.06 11.91 -13.61
N LEU A 106 21.33 12.16 -13.94
CA LEU A 106 22.24 11.14 -14.43
C LEU A 106 22.67 10.22 -13.28
N ALA A 107 23.05 10.81 -12.14
CA ALA A 107 23.41 10.07 -10.94
C ALA A 107 22.23 9.25 -10.39
N LEU A 108 21.02 9.79 -10.48
CA LEU A 108 19.80 9.09 -10.08
C LEU A 108 19.50 7.91 -11.02
N LEU A 109 19.70 8.08 -12.33
CA LEU A 109 19.55 7.01 -13.31
C LEU A 109 20.58 5.89 -13.08
N ASP A 110 21.84 6.23 -12.81
CA ASP A 110 22.90 5.26 -12.55
C ASP A 110 22.65 4.45 -11.28
N LEU A 111 22.13 5.08 -10.22
CA LEU A 111 21.77 4.40 -8.99
C LEU A 111 20.62 3.41 -9.20
N LEU A 112 19.58 3.84 -9.93
CA LEU A 112 18.41 3.02 -10.22
C LEU A 112 18.74 1.85 -11.15
N LEU A 113 19.60 2.07 -12.15
CA LEU A 113 20.11 1.02 -13.03
C LEU A 113 21.07 0.07 -12.30
N GLY A 114 21.90 0.59 -11.39
CA GLY A 114 22.82 -0.22 -10.60
C GLY A 114 22.10 -1.26 -9.73
N GLU A 115 20.99 -0.87 -9.09
CA GLU A 115 20.18 -1.80 -8.31
C GLU A 115 19.36 -2.75 -9.17
N LEU A 116 18.79 -2.28 -10.30
CA LEU A 116 18.02 -3.16 -11.21
C LEU A 116 18.90 -4.18 -11.93
N LEU A 117 20.18 -3.87 -12.16
CA LEU A 117 21.14 -4.77 -12.81
C LEU A 117 21.90 -5.65 -11.80
N ALA A 118 21.68 -5.45 -10.50
CA ALA A 118 22.15 -6.36 -9.46
C ALA A 118 21.23 -7.59 -9.37
N TYR A 119 21.18 -8.38 -10.43
CA TYR A 119 20.59 -9.71 -10.37
C TYR A 119 21.62 -10.69 -9.78
N GLU A 120 21.24 -11.33 -8.67
CA GLU A 120 21.97 -12.47 -8.15
C GLU A 120 21.91 -13.58 -9.22
N LYS A 121 23.07 -14.12 -9.63
CA LYS A 121 23.09 -15.19 -10.63
C LYS A 121 22.25 -16.35 -10.11
N PRO A 122 21.15 -16.73 -10.79
CA PRO A 122 20.35 -17.85 -10.32
C PRO A 122 21.20 -19.12 -10.35
N ASP A 123 21.18 -19.89 -9.27
CA ASP A 123 21.77 -21.21 -9.24
C ASP A 123 20.94 -22.16 -10.11
N LEU A 124 21.38 -22.28 -11.37
CA LEU A 124 20.72 -23.11 -12.37
C LEU A 124 20.73 -24.59 -11.99
N GLU A 125 21.75 -25.06 -11.25
CA GLU A 125 21.83 -26.45 -10.84
C GLU A 125 20.77 -26.79 -9.77
N GLN A 126 20.55 -25.87 -8.83
CA GLN A 126 19.48 -26.01 -7.84
C GLN A 126 18.09 -26.00 -8.50
N ALA A 127 17.88 -25.13 -9.50
CA ALA A 127 16.61 -25.05 -10.21
C ALA A 127 16.31 -26.32 -11.05
N ILE A 128 17.32 -26.91 -11.69
CA ILE A 128 17.16 -28.14 -12.48
C ILE A 128 16.91 -29.34 -11.56
N ASN A 129 17.66 -29.47 -10.46
CA ASN A 129 17.58 -30.63 -9.58
C ASN A 129 16.39 -30.56 -8.61
N GLY A 130 15.87 -29.37 -8.32
CA GLY A 130 14.72 -29.14 -7.44
C GLY A 130 13.36 -29.08 -8.16
N SER A 131 13.33 -29.13 -9.50
CA SER A 131 12.08 -29.02 -10.25
C SER A 131 11.18 -30.25 -10.03
N PRO A 132 9.92 -30.08 -9.60
CA PRO A 132 8.97 -31.19 -9.48
C PRO A 132 8.60 -31.81 -10.84
N VAL A 133 8.95 -31.12 -11.94
CA VAL A 133 8.76 -31.57 -13.31
C VAL A 133 10.13 -31.72 -13.97
N VAL A 134 10.49 -32.96 -14.29
CA VAL A 134 11.69 -33.25 -15.10
C VAL A 134 11.32 -32.99 -16.58
N PRO A 135 11.87 -31.97 -17.24
CA PRO A 135 11.60 -31.75 -18.66
C PRO A 135 12.13 -32.95 -19.45
N LYS A 136 11.23 -33.71 -20.06
CA LYS A 136 11.59 -34.79 -20.98
C LYS A 136 11.95 -34.14 -22.31
N TYR A 137 13.24 -34.10 -22.63
CA TYR A 137 13.68 -33.80 -23.98
C TYR A 137 13.36 -34.99 -24.89
N SER A 138 12.22 -34.92 -25.58
CA SER A 138 12.02 -35.71 -26.79
C SER A 138 12.73 -34.98 -27.93
N LEU A 139 13.62 -35.67 -28.64
CA LEU A 139 14.10 -35.18 -29.93
C LEU A 139 12.89 -34.86 -30.83
N PRO A 140 12.92 -33.79 -31.63
CA PRO A 140 11.84 -33.53 -32.57
C PRO A 140 11.68 -34.75 -33.48
N LEU A 141 10.43 -35.18 -33.68
CA LEU A 141 10.10 -36.30 -34.57
C LEU A 141 10.65 -35.99 -35.97
N LEU A 142 11.38 -36.93 -36.55
CA LEU A 142 11.77 -36.86 -37.96
C LEU A 142 10.48 -36.97 -38.80
N GLU A 143 10.40 -36.19 -39.88
CA GLU A 143 9.19 -35.99 -40.70
C GLU A 143 8.54 -37.28 -41.23
N GLU A 144 9.23 -38.42 -41.14
CA GLU A 144 8.75 -39.74 -41.58
C GLU A 144 7.77 -40.41 -40.61
N GLU A 145 7.63 -39.94 -39.36
CA GLU A 145 6.74 -40.57 -38.36
C GLU A 145 5.30 -39.98 -38.33
N VAL A 146 4.97 -39.02 -39.21
CA VAL A 146 3.62 -38.39 -39.25
C VAL A 146 2.60 -39.22 -40.04
N ILE A 147 3.02 -40.28 -40.74
CA ILE A 147 2.12 -41.12 -41.54
C ILE A 147 2.04 -42.51 -40.92
N CYS A 148 1.30 -42.67 -39.82
CA CYS A 148 0.48 -43.83 -39.44
C CYS A 148 0.15 -43.75 -37.94
N GLY A 149 -1.09 -43.37 -37.62
CA GLY A 149 -1.63 -43.39 -36.26
C GLY A 149 -2.90 -42.56 -36.14
#